data_AF-V5FRT2-F1
#
_entry.id   AF-V5FRT2-F1
#
_cell.length_a   1.000
_cell.length_b   1.000
_cell.length_c   1.000
_cell.angle_alpha   90.00
_cell.angle_beta   90.00
_cell.angle_gamma   90.00
#
_symmetry.space_group_name_H-M   'P 1'
#
loop_
_entity.id
_entity.type
_entity.pdbx_description
1 polymer ?
#
loop_
_entity_poly.entity_id
_entity_poly.type
_entity_poly.pdbx_seq_one_letter_code
_entity_poly.pdbx_strand_id
1 'polypeptide(L)'
;VRTTFCKRDLIPRIGRWWLAIQEYTFKIEYRSGSRMSHADALSRNPLVNGPQLSYNVNVNEVNITNDDWVLHAQKMDERCNYLIEVLGKLPADREEQCIHEEYCLENGRLYRKLQIGKKWVIPKAARRQVVLHFHDGLGHLSLEKTLSAVSKLYWFPGMRRYLKKFIAACLPCMYNKEPGGKRPGYLHPIEKIATPFDTLHVDHLGPFVKSKRKNQYLIVIVDAFTKFVFLKAVTSTKTQPLVTFLDSIIENFGVP
;
A
#
# COMPACT_ATOMS: atom_id res chain seq x y z
N VAL A 1 29.53 -10.74 20.87
CA VAL A 1 29.05 -10.07 19.64
C VAL A 1 27.74 -9.36 19.97
N ARG A 2 27.66 -8.03 19.82
CA ARG A 2 26.36 -7.32 19.95
C ARG A 2 25.45 -7.86 18.86
N THR A 3 24.51 -8.73 19.22
CA THR A 3 23.55 -9.31 18.28
C THR A 3 22.62 -8.20 17.80
N THR A 4 22.03 -8.38 16.61
CA THR A 4 21.01 -7.48 16.05
C THR A 4 19.85 -7.24 17.06
N PHE A 5 19.66 -8.16 17.99
CA PHE A 5 18.72 -8.13 19.12
C PHE A 5 18.83 -6.91 20.04
N CYS A 6 20.02 -6.31 20.17
CA CYS A 6 20.24 -5.18 21.09
C CYS A 6 20.20 -3.81 20.38
N LYS A 7 19.93 -3.76 19.08
CA LYS A 7 19.85 -2.49 18.34
C LYS A 7 18.44 -1.91 18.47
N ARG A 8 18.33 -0.70 19.04
CA ARG A 8 17.06 0.05 19.13
C ARG A 8 16.45 0.32 17.76
N ASP A 9 17.28 0.64 16.78
CA ASP A 9 16.85 0.95 15.41
C ASP A 9 17.35 -0.13 14.43
N LEU A 10 16.46 -1.07 14.09
CA LEU A 10 16.72 -2.00 13.00
C LEU A 10 16.39 -1.34 11.65
N ILE A 11 17.31 -1.44 10.71
CA ILE A 11 17.04 -1.09 9.31
C ILE A 11 15.89 -1.99 8.82
N PRO A 12 14.80 -1.45 8.24
CA PRO A 12 13.60 -2.23 7.87
C PRO A 12 13.90 -3.46 7.00
N ARG A 13 14.89 -3.35 6.11
CA ARG A 13 15.35 -4.47 5.27
C ARG A 13 15.91 -5.63 6.09
N ILE A 14 16.70 -5.35 7.12
CA ILE A 14 17.29 -6.36 8.01
C ILE A 14 16.21 -6.94 8.93
N GLY A 15 15.25 -6.13 9.37
CA GLY A 15 14.13 -6.57 10.21
C GLY A 15 13.24 -7.62 9.53
N ARG A 16 12.96 -7.47 8.23
CA ARG A 16 12.17 -8.45 7.47
C ARG A 16 12.85 -9.82 7.40
N TRP A 17 14.13 -9.86 7.05
CA TRP A 17 14.88 -11.12 7.00
C TRP A 17 15.00 -11.76 8.38
N TRP A 18 15.12 -10.96 9.43
CA TRP A 18 15.15 -11.48 10.79
C TRP A 18 13.84 -12.17 11.19
N LEU A 19 12.69 -11.54 10.94
CA LEU A 19 11.38 -12.15 11.19
C LEU A 19 11.20 -13.46 10.41
N ALA A 20 11.60 -13.49 9.15
CA ALA A 20 11.50 -14.70 8.32
C ALA A 20 12.36 -15.87 8.83
N ILE A 21 13.52 -15.57 9.44
CA ILE A 21 14.43 -16.60 9.93
C ILE A 21 14.05 -17.10 11.34
N GLN A 22 13.20 -16.36 12.08
CA GLN A 22 12.71 -16.79 13.41
C GLN A 22 11.86 -18.07 13.38
N GLU A 23 11.29 -18.42 12.24
CA GLU A 23 10.53 -19.67 12.08
C GLU A 23 11.41 -20.93 12.08
N TYR A 24 12.74 -20.75 11.97
CA TYR A 24 13.69 -21.85 11.89
C TYR A 24 14.51 -21.98 13.18
N THR A 25 14.95 -23.20 13.49
CA THR A 25 15.99 -23.42 14.49
C THR A 25 17.35 -23.29 13.80
N PHE A 26 18.14 -22.28 14.17
CA PHE A 26 19.44 -22.02 13.55
C PHE A 26 20.51 -21.68 14.58
N LYS A 27 21.76 -21.90 14.18
CA LYS A 27 22.95 -21.54 14.96
C LYS A 27 23.72 -20.46 14.19
N ILE A 28 24.00 -19.34 14.84
CA ILE A 28 24.80 -18.27 14.25
C ILE A 28 26.27 -18.62 14.44
N GLU A 29 26.99 -18.81 13.34
CA GLU A 29 28.44 -19.05 13.35
C GLU A 29 29.17 -17.88 12.68
N TYR A 30 30.20 -17.36 13.35
CA TYR A 30 31.05 -16.32 12.78
C TYR A 30 31.90 -16.90 11.65
N ARG A 31 31.84 -16.27 10.47
CA ARG A 31 32.75 -16.55 9.36
C ARG A 31 33.61 -15.33 9.11
N SER A 32 34.93 -15.53 9.07
CA SER A 32 35.87 -14.45 8.76
C SER A 32 35.64 -13.94 7.33
N GLY A 33 35.77 -12.62 7.13
CA GLY A 33 35.58 -12.00 5.81
C GLY A 33 36.48 -12.58 4.72
N SER A 34 37.69 -13.03 5.07
CA SER A 34 38.62 -13.74 4.18
C SER A 34 38.04 -15.02 3.58
N ARG A 35 37.07 -15.66 4.25
CA ARG A 35 36.37 -16.88 3.80
C ARG A 35 35.01 -16.58 3.14
N MET A 36 34.74 -15.31 2.84
CA MET A 36 33.50 -14.79 2.25
C MET A 36 33.80 -13.80 1.10
N SER A 37 34.86 -14.06 0.33
CA SER A 37 35.32 -13.20 -0.77
C SER A 37 34.23 -12.89 -1.82
N HIS A 38 33.32 -13.84 -2.07
CA HIS A 38 32.17 -13.65 -2.97
C HIS A 38 31.18 -12.59 -2.46
N ALA A 39 30.98 -12.48 -1.14
CA ALA A 39 30.11 -11.46 -0.55
C ALA A 39 30.79 -10.09 -0.53
N ASP A 40 32.12 -10.05 -0.33
CA ASP A 40 32.91 -8.81 -0.35
C ASP A 40 33.00 -8.22 -1.77
N ALA A 41 33.21 -9.06 -2.79
CA ALA A 41 33.27 -8.66 -4.21
C ALA A 41 31.97 -7.99 -4.72
N LEU A 42 30.80 -8.47 -4.26
CA LEU A 42 29.52 -7.84 -4.60
C LEU A 42 29.26 -6.53 -3.85
N SER A 43 29.89 -6.34 -2.68
CA SER A 43 29.77 -5.10 -1.90
C SER A 43 30.76 -4.02 -2.33
N ARG A 44 31.86 -4.42 -2.99
CA ARG A 44 32.96 -3.58 -3.44
C ARG A 44 33.23 -3.89 -4.91
N ASN A 45 32.43 -3.36 -5.82
CA ASN A 45 32.73 -3.41 -7.26
C ASN A 45 33.82 -2.36 -7.59
N PRO A 46 35.12 -2.71 -7.70
CA PRO A 46 36.15 -1.72 -7.99
C PRO A 46 36.24 -1.59 -9.52
N LEU A 47 36.09 -0.36 -10.04
CA LEU A 47 36.39 -0.11 -11.45
C LEU A 47 37.88 -0.37 -11.67
N VAL A 48 38.20 -1.30 -12.57
CA VAL A 48 39.58 -1.65 -12.91
C VAL A 48 40.19 -0.45 -13.66
N ASN A 49 41.08 0.29 -13.00
CA ASN A 49 41.96 1.24 -13.68
C ASN A 49 43.03 0.45 -14.44
N GLY A 50 42.77 0.14 -15.71
CA GLY A 50 43.78 -0.38 -16.63
C GLY A 50 44.80 0.71 -17.02
N PRO A 51 45.99 0.33 -17.53
CA PRO A 51 47.04 1.28 -17.89
C PRO A 51 46.58 2.20 -19.04
N GLN A 52 46.63 3.52 -18.81
CA GLN A 52 46.42 4.52 -19.85
C GLN A 52 47.60 4.49 -20.83
N LEU A 53 47.42 3.85 -21.98
CA LEU A 53 48.25 4.09 -23.16
C LEU A 53 47.59 5.20 -23.98
N SER A 54 48.18 6.39 -23.96
CA SER A 54 47.79 7.52 -24.81
C SER A 54 48.29 7.28 -26.23
N TYR A 55 47.42 6.75 -27.10
CA TYR A 55 47.62 6.81 -28.55
C TYR A 55 46.77 7.96 -29.08
N ASN A 56 47.42 8.98 -29.66
CA ASN A 56 46.74 10.05 -30.38
C ASN A 56 46.22 9.48 -31.70
N VAL A 57 45.07 8.84 -31.66
CA VAL A 57 44.28 8.54 -32.85
C VAL A 57 43.23 9.63 -32.95
N ASN A 58 43.29 10.46 -33.99
CA ASN A 58 42.12 11.23 -34.42
C ASN A 58 41.09 10.24 -34.95
N VAL A 59 40.40 9.58 -34.02
CA VAL A 59 39.16 8.89 -34.31
C VAL A 59 38.16 10.02 -34.49
N ASN A 60 37.48 10.08 -35.63
CA ASN A 60 36.16 10.69 -35.65
C ASN A 60 35.33 9.87 -34.67
N GLU A 61 35.35 10.30 -33.42
CA GLU A 61 34.69 9.63 -32.32
C GLU A 61 33.19 9.81 -32.57
N VAL A 62 32.62 8.88 -33.32
CA VAL A 62 31.19 8.67 -33.30
C VAL A 62 30.91 8.03 -31.95
N ASN A 63 30.87 8.87 -30.93
CA ASN A 63 30.36 8.54 -29.62
C ASN A 63 28.89 8.15 -29.80
N ILE A 64 28.63 6.85 -29.97
CA ILE A 64 27.31 6.29 -29.74
C ILE A 64 27.19 6.15 -28.23
N THR A 65 26.96 7.26 -27.55
CA THR A 65 26.41 7.25 -26.20
C THR A 65 25.02 6.60 -26.27
N ASN A 66 24.56 5.96 -25.18
CA ASN A 66 23.16 5.53 -24.99
C ASN A 66 22.17 6.72 -24.98
N ASP A 67 22.50 7.82 -25.66
CA ASP A 67 21.85 9.11 -25.59
C ASP A 67 20.48 9.02 -26.28
N ASP A 68 19.56 8.65 -25.40
CA ASP A 68 18.15 8.99 -25.44
C ASP A 68 17.27 8.10 -26.31
N TRP A 69 17.29 6.79 -26.00
CA TRP A 69 16.24 5.86 -26.46
C TRP A 69 14.82 6.42 -26.22
N VAL A 70 14.64 7.27 -25.19
CA VAL A 70 13.37 7.96 -24.92
C VAL A 70 13.08 9.03 -25.98
N LEU A 71 14.06 9.84 -26.42
CA LEU A 71 13.87 10.76 -27.54
C LEU A 71 13.47 10.01 -28.81
N HIS A 72 14.17 8.92 -29.11
CA HIS A 72 13.85 8.10 -30.26
C HIS A 72 12.44 7.51 -30.13
N ALA A 73 12.08 6.99 -28.95
CA ALA A 73 10.74 6.46 -28.69
C ALA A 73 9.65 7.55 -28.73
N GLN A 74 9.95 8.80 -28.35
CA GLN A 74 9.05 9.95 -28.50
C GLN A 74 8.87 10.31 -29.98
N LYS A 75 9.94 10.35 -30.77
CA LYS A 75 9.87 10.61 -32.21
C LYS A 75 9.14 9.50 -32.98
N MET A 76 9.22 8.26 -32.53
CA MET A 76 8.49 7.14 -33.14
C MET A 76 7.02 7.05 -32.70
N ASP A 77 6.62 7.72 -31.61
CA ASP A 77 5.22 7.76 -31.18
C ASP A 77 4.50 8.88 -31.94
N GLU A 78 3.57 8.53 -32.83
CA GLU A 78 2.83 9.47 -33.71
C GLU A 78 2.36 10.74 -33.00
N ARG A 79 1.79 10.60 -31.79
CA ARG A 79 1.29 11.74 -31.01
C ARG A 79 2.42 12.59 -30.46
N CYS A 80 3.46 11.96 -29.92
CA CYS A 80 4.61 12.70 -29.40
C CYS A 80 5.35 13.42 -30.53
N ASN A 81 5.50 12.77 -31.69
CA ASN A 81 6.12 13.37 -32.88
C ASN A 81 5.34 14.59 -33.38
N TYR A 82 4.01 14.47 -33.49
CA TYR A 82 3.14 15.60 -33.83
C TYR A 82 3.33 16.79 -32.87
N LEU A 83 3.37 16.54 -31.56
CA LEU A 83 3.61 17.59 -30.57
C LEU A 83 5.00 18.21 -30.71
N ILE A 84 6.03 17.41 -31.01
CA ILE A 84 7.40 17.91 -31.23
C ILE A 84 7.45 18.80 -32.48
N GLU A 85 6.80 18.40 -33.58
CA GLU A 85 6.75 19.17 -34.83
C GLU A 85 6.02 20.52 -34.63
N VAL A 86 4.87 20.51 -33.94
CA VAL A 86 4.12 21.74 -33.63
C VAL A 86 4.93 22.69 -32.76
N LEU A 87 5.65 22.17 -31.76
CA LEU A 87 6.50 22.98 -30.88
C LEU A 87 7.75 23.53 -31.57
N GLY A 88 8.14 22.97 -32.73
CA GLY A 88 9.27 23.44 -33.55
C GLY A 88 8.95 24.62 -34.46
N LYS A 89 7.67 24.98 -34.63
CA LYS A 89 7.20 26.08 -35.48
C LYS A 89 6.38 27.09 -34.69
N LEU A 90 6.16 28.27 -35.28
CA LEU A 90 5.20 29.24 -34.75
C LEU A 90 3.77 28.69 -34.90
N PRO A 91 2.90 28.87 -33.90
CA PRO A 91 1.53 28.35 -33.95
C PRO A 91 0.74 29.05 -35.06
N ALA A 92 0.13 28.26 -35.93
CA ALA A 92 -0.68 28.77 -37.05
C ALA A 92 -2.15 29.00 -36.68
N ASP A 93 -2.66 28.24 -35.71
CA ASP A 93 -4.05 28.28 -35.28
C ASP A 93 -4.19 28.22 -33.74
N ARG A 94 -5.44 28.29 -33.28
CA ARG A 94 -5.77 28.25 -31.84
C ARG A 94 -5.43 26.91 -31.19
N GLU A 95 -5.45 25.81 -31.93
CA GLU A 95 -5.14 24.47 -31.41
C GLU A 95 -3.64 24.35 -31.14
N GLU A 96 -2.80 24.74 -32.11
CA GLU A 96 -1.35 24.80 -31.95
C GLU A 96 -0.94 25.78 -30.86
N GLN A 97 -1.65 26.91 -30.73
CA GLN A 97 -1.43 27.86 -29.63
C GLN A 97 -1.67 27.21 -28.27
N CYS A 98 -2.75 26.43 -28.12
CA CYS A 98 -3.02 25.67 -26.91
C CYS A 98 -1.95 24.61 -26.62
N ILE A 99 -1.41 23.95 -27.67
CA ILE A 99 -0.29 23.01 -27.52
C ILE A 99 0.97 23.71 -27.00
N HIS A 100 1.30 24.89 -27.52
CA HIS A 100 2.42 25.72 -27.05
C HIS A 100 2.24 26.17 -25.59
N GLU A 101 1.01 26.41 -25.15
CA GLU A 101 0.68 26.71 -23.75
C GLU A 101 0.82 25.48 -22.83
N GLU A 102 0.38 24.30 -23.29
CA GLU A 102 0.37 23.07 -22.49
C GLU A 102 1.67 22.26 -22.51
N TYR A 103 2.52 22.43 -23.52
CA TYR A 103 3.73 21.61 -23.71
C TYR A 103 4.98 22.45 -23.97
N CYS A 104 6.15 21.85 -23.82
CA CYS A 104 7.42 22.43 -24.28
C CYS A 104 8.46 21.35 -24.57
N LEU A 105 9.48 21.75 -25.34
CA LEU A 105 10.70 20.98 -25.56
C LEU A 105 11.81 21.49 -24.65
N GLU A 106 12.55 20.59 -24.01
CA GLU A 106 13.80 20.90 -23.33
C GLU A 106 14.85 19.86 -23.75
N ASN A 107 15.99 20.31 -24.28
CA ASN A 107 17.04 19.43 -24.81
C ASN A 107 16.51 18.36 -25.78
N GLY A 108 15.54 18.74 -26.62
CA GLY A 108 14.86 17.86 -27.57
C GLY A 108 13.76 16.95 -27.00
N ARG A 109 13.59 16.89 -25.66
CA ARG A 109 12.62 16.02 -25.00
C ARG A 109 11.28 16.73 -24.82
N LEU A 110 10.19 15.98 -24.95
CA LEU A 110 8.83 16.51 -24.78
C LEU A 110 8.36 16.50 -23.31
N TYR A 111 7.86 17.64 -22.86
CA TYR A 111 7.31 17.86 -21.51
C TYR A 111 5.90 18.43 -21.58
N ARG A 112 5.08 18.07 -20.59
CA ARG A 112 3.81 18.75 -20.30
C ARG A 112 4.02 19.79 -19.20
N LYS A 113 3.56 21.01 -19.43
CA LYS A 113 3.47 22.09 -18.45
C LYS A 113 2.25 21.86 -17.57
N LEU A 114 2.46 21.83 -16.27
CA LEU A 114 1.40 21.79 -15.26
C LEU A 114 1.67 22.90 -14.25
N GLN A 115 0.66 23.23 -13.44
CA GLN A 115 0.80 24.22 -12.36
C GLN A 115 1.95 23.90 -11.38
N ILE A 116 2.20 22.60 -11.16
CA ILE A 116 3.21 22.08 -10.21
C ILE A 116 4.52 21.74 -10.95
N GLY A 117 4.83 22.49 -12.02
CA GLY A 117 6.01 22.31 -12.85
C GLY A 117 5.81 21.37 -14.05
N LYS A 118 6.91 21.02 -14.71
CA LYS A 118 6.90 20.26 -15.96
C LYS A 118 7.05 18.76 -15.70
N LYS A 119 6.39 17.94 -16.52
CA LYS A 119 6.43 16.46 -16.43
C LYS A 119 6.85 15.86 -17.77
N TRP A 120 7.72 14.86 -17.73
CA TRP A 120 8.18 14.16 -18.95
C TRP A 120 7.03 13.40 -19.60
N VAL A 121 6.83 13.62 -20.89
CA VAL A 121 5.80 12.92 -21.65
C VAL A 121 6.29 11.52 -22.01
N ILE A 122 5.56 10.49 -21.58
CA ILE A 122 5.98 9.10 -21.81
C ILE A 122 5.31 8.53 -23.08
N PRO A 123 6.10 8.10 -24.09
CA PRO A 123 5.57 7.47 -25.31
C PRO A 123 4.97 6.10 -24.99
N LYS A 124 4.05 5.61 -25.84
CA LYS A 124 3.30 4.36 -25.59
C LYS A 124 4.20 3.17 -25.24
N ALA A 125 5.31 2.99 -25.97
CA ALA A 125 6.25 1.89 -25.77
C ALA A 125 6.90 1.86 -24.38
N ALA A 126 7.12 3.01 -23.76
CA ALA A 126 7.80 3.13 -22.47
C ALA A 126 6.86 3.03 -21.25
N ARG A 127 5.53 3.19 -21.45
CA ARG A 127 4.55 3.25 -20.34
C ARG A 127 4.59 2.01 -19.46
N ARG A 128 4.74 0.81 -20.04
CA ARG A 128 4.81 -0.45 -19.29
C ARG A 128 5.98 -0.46 -18.31
N GLN A 129 7.17 -0.08 -18.76
CA GLN A 129 8.38 -0.09 -17.93
C GLN A 129 8.29 0.92 -16.79
N VAL A 130 7.76 2.13 -17.07
CA VAL A 130 7.50 3.13 -16.03
C VAL A 130 6.56 2.55 -14.99
N VAL A 131 5.41 2.00 -15.38
CA VAL A 131 4.45 1.46 -14.41
C VAL A 131 5.04 0.29 -13.62
N LEU A 132 5.77 -0.62 -14.27
CA LEU A 132 6.43 -1.75 -13.60
C LEU A 132 7.42 -1.27 -12.52
N HIS A 133 8.21 -0.24 -12.83
CA HIS A 133 9.17 0.32 -11.87
C HIS A 133 8.47 0.90 -10.63
N PHE A 134 7.40 1.68 -10.80
CA PHE A 134 6.70 2.32 -9.68
C PHE A 134 5.73 1.40 -8.94
N HIS A 135 5.11 0.45 -9.64
CA HIS A 135 4.18 -0.48 -9.03
C HIS A 135 4.92 -1.63 -8.37
N ASP A 136 5.61 -2.46 -9.14
CA ASP A 136 6.29 -3.67 -8.68
C ASP A 136 7.56 -3.33 -7.90
N GLY A 137 8.39 -2.42 -8.44
CA GLY A 137 9.67 -2.05 -7.84
C GLY A 137 9.55 -1.36 -6.47
N LEU A 138 8.41 -0.71 -6.19
CA LEU A 138 8.14 -0.06 -4.90
C LEU A 138 7.22 -0.88 -3.98
N GLY A 139 6.96 -2.15 -4.31
CA GLY A 139 6.23 -3.08 -3.45
C GLY A 139 4.71 -3.06 -3.65
N HIS A 140 4.25 -3.19 -4.89
CA HIS A 140 2.84 -3.36 -5.27
C HIS A 140 1.92 -2.26 -4.73
N LEU A 141 2.32 -0.99 -4.93
CA LEU A 141 1.57 0.17 -4.45
C LEU A 141 0.12 0.20 -4.99
N SER A 142 -0.79 0.74 -4.18
CA SER A 142 -2.18 0.99 -4.60
C SER A 142 -2.25 1.98 -5.77
N LEU A 143 -3.39 2.03 -6.46
CA LEU A 143 -3.60 2.92 -7.62
C LEU A 143 -3.25 4.37 -7.31
N GLU A 144 -3.79 4.94 -6.21
CA GLU A 144 -3.56 6.34 -5.86
C GLU A 144 -2.09 6.61 -5.49
N LYS A 145 -1.44 5.68 -4.78
CA LYS A 145 -0.01 5.80 -4.45
C LYS A 145 0.88 5.71 -5.68
N THR A 146 0.60 4.77 -6.58
CA THR A 146 1.34 4.61 -7.84
C THR A 146 1.13 5.83 -8.74
N LEU A 147 -0.11 6.31 -8.88
CA LEU A 147 -0.43 7.51 -9.64
C LEU A 147 0.30 8.73 -9.07
N SER A 148 0.29 8.92 -7.75
CA SER A 148 1.01 10.00 -7.08
C SER A 148 2.52 9.91 -7.36
N ALA A 149 3.12 8.72 -7.27
CA ALA A 149 4.55 8.53 -7.52
C ALA A 149 4.93 8.82 -8.99
N VAL A 150 4.17 8.28 -9.95
CA VAL A 150 4.42 8.47 -11.39
C VAL A 150 4.21 9.95 -11.77
N SER A 151 3.15 10.59 -11.27
CA SER A 151 2.79 11.98 -11.62
C SER A 151 3.79 13.02 -11.12
N LYS A 152 4.69 12.67 -10.20
CA LYS A 152 5.78 13.56 -9.77
C LYS A 152 6.77 13.84 -10.89
N LEU A 153 7.01 12.88 -11.77
CA LEU A 153 8.06 12.94 -12.80
C LEU A 153 7.48 12.88 -14.22
N TYR A 154 6.42 12.10 -14.41
CA TYR A 154 5.95 11.67 -15.72
C TYR A 154 4.49 12.06 -15.98
N TRP A 155 4.15 12.15 -17.25
CA TRP A 155 2.78 12.35 -17.71
C TRP A 155 2.52 11.60 -19.02
N PHE A 156 1.30 11.11 -19.20
CA PHE A 156 0.80 10.66 -20.50
C PHE A 156 -0.75 10.67 -20.52
N PRO A 157 -1.38 10.74 -21.71
CA PRO A 157 -2.83 10.72 -21.84
C PRO A 157 -3.45 9.45 -21.24
N GLY A 158 -4.48 9.62 -20.40
CA GLY A 158 -5.19 8.49 -19.79
C GLY A 158 -4.40 7.73 -18.72
N MET A 159 -3.36 8.33 -18.14
CA MET A 159 -2.46 7.69 -17.15
C MET A 159 -3.18 6.94 -16.03
N ARG A 160 -4.18 7.56 -15.38
CA ARG A 160 -4.97 6.91 -14.32
C ARG A 160 -5.69 5.65 -14.82
N ARG A 161 -6.27 5.70 -16.03
CA ARG A 161 -6.97 4.56 -16.65
C ARG A 161 -6.00 3.42 -16.98
N TYR A 162 -4.82 3.76 -17.51
CA TYR A 162 -3.77 2.80 -17.82
C TYR A 162 -3.24 2.11 -16.56
N LEU A 163 -2.87 2.90 -15.53
CA LEU A 163 -2.43 2.39 -14.23
C LEU A 163 -3.47 1.48 -13.59
N LYS A 164 -4.75 1.87 -13.61
CA LYS A 164 -5.84 1.03 -13.07
C LYS A 164 -5.91 -0.33 -13.76
N LYS A 165 -5.81 -0.36 -15.11
CA LYS A 165 -5.81 -1.62 -15.87
C LYS A 165 -4.58 -2.47 -15.57
N PHE A 166 -3.41 -1.86 -15.52
CA PHE A 166 -2.15 -2.56 -15.22
C PHE A 166 -2.19 -3.21 -13.83
N ILE A 167 -2.56 -2.46 -12.80
CA ILE A 167 -2.62 -2.95 -11.41
C ILE A 167 -3.72 -4.00 -11.25
N ALA A 168 -4.85 -3.86 -11.96
CA ALA A 168 -5.90 -4.88 -11.95
C ALA A 168 -5.45 -6.22 -12.55
N ALA A 169 -4.48 -6.21 -13.46
CA ALA A 169 -3.87 -7.40 -14.06
C ALA A 169 -2.66 -7.93 -13.27
N CYS A 170 -2.25 -7.28 -12.18
CA CYS A 170 -1.12 -7.71 -11.37
C CYS A 170 -1.51 -8.91 -10.50
N LEU A 171 -0.91 -10.08 -10.76
CA LEU A 171 -1.22 -11.33 -10.04
C LEU A 171 -0.97 -11.23 -8.52
N PRO A 172 0.18 -10.70 -8.02
CA PRO A 172 0.38 -10.48 -6.59
C PRO A 172 -0.69 -9.59 -5.95
N CYS A 173 -1.10 -8.51 -6.63
CA CYS A 173 -2.17 -7.65 -6.12
C CYS A 173 -3.52 -8.36 -6.14
N MET A 174 -3.84 -9.08 -7.20
CA MET A 174 -5.12 -9.77 -7.33
C MET A 174 -5.29 -10.85 -6.25
N TYR A 175 -4.21 -11.58 -5.94
CA TYR A 175 -4.24 -12.63 -4.93
C TYR A 175 -4.31 -12.08 -3.50
N ASN A 176 -3.55 -11.02 -3.20
CA ASN A 176 -3.42 -10.50 -1.82
C ASN A 176 -4.42 -9.40 -1.47
N LYS A 177 -5.09 -8.79 -2.46
CA LYS A 177 -5.99 -7.68 -2.19
C LYS A 177 -7.33 -8.21 -1.72
N GLU A 178 -7.63 -7.96 -0.45
CA GLU A 178 -8.98 -8.12 0.08
C GLU A 178 -9.94 -7.23 -0.75
N PRO A 179 -11.01 -7.81 -1.33
CA PRO A 179 -12.05 -7.03 -1.96
C PRO A 179 -12.53 -5.97 -0.96
N GLY A 180 -12.60 -4.70 -1.38
CA GLY A 180 -13.22 -3.68 -0.55
C GLY A 180 -14.59 -4.17 -0.13
N GLY A 181 -14.86 -4.13 1.17
CA GLY A 181 -16.10 -4.66 1.74
C GLY A 181 -17.33 -4.14 1.00
N LYS A 182 -18.40 -4.95 0.99
CA LYS A 182 -19.71 -4.50 0.52
C LYS A 182 -20.05 -3.18 1.21
N ARG A 183 -20.78 -2.29 0.52
CA ARG A 183 -21.35 -1.11 1.18
C ARG A 183 -22.04 -1.58 2.47
N PRO A 184 -21.83 -0.91 3.62
CA PRO A 184 -22.52 -1.29 4.84
C PRO A 184 -24.02 -1.39 4.54
N GLY A 185 -24.61 -2.54 4.87
CA GLY A 185 -26.04 -2.76 4.68
C GLY A 185 -26.87 -1.87 5.61
N TYR A 186 -28.18 -1.84 5.40
CA TYR A 186 -29.08 -1.24 6.37
C TYR A 186 -29.01 -2.03 7.68
N LEU A 187 -29.00 -1.33 8.80
CA LEU A 187 -29.25 -1.97 10.09
C LEU A 187 -30.68 -2.52 10.07
N HIS A 188 -30.88 -3.74 10.57
CA HIS A 188 -32.19 -4.31 10.82
C HIS A 188 -32.47 -4.20 12.33
N PRO A 189 -32.92 -3.03 12.83
CA PRO A 189 -33.18 -2.86 14.25
C PRO A 189 -34.33 -3.78 14.69
N ILE A 190 -34.20 -4.35 15.88
CA ILE A 190 -35.29 -5.07 16.53
C ILE A 190 -36.39 -4.05 16.86
N GLU A 191 -37.62 -4.32 16.44
CA GLU A 191 -38.79 -3.48 16.76
C GLU A 191 -38.97 -3.41 18.27
N LYS A 192 -39.14 -2.20 18.80
CA LYS A 192 -39.34 -1.98 20.24
C LYS A 192 -40.81 -1.71 20.49
N ILE A 193 -41.44 -2.59 21.25
CA ILE A 193 -42.79 -2.35 21.76
C ILE A 193 -42.70 -1.32 22.89
N ALA A 194 -43.62 -0.36 22.92
CA ALA A 194 -43.65 0.71 23.91
C ALA A 194 -44.25 0.25 25.27
N THR A 195 -43.90 -0.96 25.68
CA THR A 195 -44.42 -1.63 26.88
C THR A 195 -43.24 -2.00 27.76
N PRO A 196 -43.19 -1.53 29.02
CA PRO A 196 -42.18 -1.96 29.98
C PRO A 196 -42.18 -3.47 30.14
N PHE A 197 -41.00 -4.07 30.20
CA PHE A 197 -40.81 -5.48 30.52
C PHE A 197 -41.37 -6.46 29.46
N ASP A 198 -41.63 -6.00 28.24
CA ASP A 198 -42.09 -6.86 27.12
C ASP A 198 -40.94 -7.61 26.44
N THR A 199 -39.83 -6.93 26.18
CA THR A 199 -38.66 -7.53 25.51
C THR A 199 -37.44 -7.36 26.41
N LEU A 200 -36.82 -8.47 26.82
CA LEU A 200 -35.60 -8.47 27.62
C LEU A 200 -34.37 -8.83 26.78
N HIS A 201 -33.36 -7.99 26.80
CA HIS A 201 -32.04 -8.30 26.25
C HIS A 201 -31.16 -8.90 27.34
N VAL A 202 -30.76 -10.16 27.17
CA VAL A 202 -29.99 -10.93 28.15
C VAL A 202 -28.59 -11.20 27.60
N ASP A 203 -27.56 -10.84 28.37
CA ASP A 203 -26.17 -11.12 28.01
C ASP A 203 -25.31 -11.42 29.24
N HIS A 204 -24.13 -12.00 29.02
CA HIS A 204 -23.10 -12.18 30.03
C HIS A 204 -21.91 -11.27 29.74
N LEU A 205 -21.47 -10.53 30.76
CA LEU A 205 -20.21 -9.78 30.70
C LEU A 205 -19.12 -10.49 31.49
N GLY A 206 -17.92 -10.56 30.92
CA GLY A 206 -16.72 -11.08 31.56
C GLY A 206 -15.83 -11.91 30.62
N PRO A 207 -14.80 -12.59 31.16
CA PRO A 207 -14.49 -12.70 32.58
C PRO A 207 -13.85 -11.42 33.15
N PHE A 208 -14.28 -11.05 34.36
CA PHE A 208 -13.69 -10.01 35.19
C PHE A 208 -12.70 -10.60 36.22
N VAL A 209 -11.99 -9.71 36.92
CA VAL A 209 -11.17 -10.09 38.08
C VAL A 209 -12.04 -10.80 39.11
N LYS A 210 -11.56 -11.95 39.60
CA LYS A 210 -12.27 -12.76 40.59
C LYS A 210 -12.55 -11.92 41.84
N SER A 211 -13.82 -11.82 42.22
CA SER A 211 -14.20 -11.24 43.50
C SER A 211 -13.83 -12.18 44.66
N LYS A 212 -13.91 -11.69 45.91
CA LYS A 212 -13.77 -12.53 47.11
C LYS A 212 -14.74 -13.72 47.12
N ARG A 213 -15.93 -13.55 46.50
CA ARG A 213 -16.95 -14.61 46.35
C ARG A 213 -16.74 -15.47 45.09
N LYS A 214 -15.58 -15.36 44.44
CA LYS A 214 -15.20 -16.06 43.20
C LYS A 214 -16.07 -15.74 41.98
N ASN A 215 -16.88 -14.68 42.04
CA ASN A 215 -17.63 -14.22 40.86
C ASN A 215 -16.66 -13.66 39.82
N GLN A 216 -16.93 -13.99 38.56
CA GLN A 216 -16.12 -13.57 37.41
C GLN A 216 -16.96 -13.03 36.26
N TYR A 217 -18.29 -13.19 36.31
CA TYR A 217 -19.17 -12.74 35.25
C TYR A 217 -20.32 -11.94 35.85
N LEU A 218 -20.93 -11.09 35.05
CA LEU A 218 -22.20 -10.43 35.34
C LEU A 218 -23.22 -10.94 34.33
N ILE A 219 -24.35 -11.42 34.81
CA ILE A 219 -25.55 -11.53 33.98
C ILE A 219 -26.15 -10.13 33.91
N VAL A 220 -26.39 -9.66 32.69
CA VAL A 220 -26.99 -8.36 32.40
C VAL A 220 -28.31 -8.62 31.68
N ILE A 221 -29.39 -8.14 32.26
CA ILE A 221 -30.72 -8.19 31.65
C ILE A 221 -31.20 -6.75 31.52
N VAL A 222 -31.52 -6.33 30.30
CA VAL A 222 -31.96 -4.96 30.01
C VAL A 222 -33.36 -5.01 29.42
N ASP A 223 -34.29 -4.29 30.03
CA ASP A 223 -35.59 -4.06 29.41
C ASP A 223 -35.45 -3.18 28.16
N ALA A 224 -35.97 -3.65 27.03
CA ALA A 224 -35.81 -3.00 25.74
C ALA A 224 -36.49 -1.63 25.68
N PHE A 225 -37.59 -1.43 26.41
CA PHE A 225 -38.33 -0.17 26.43
C PHE A 225 -37.77 0.81 27.45
N THR A 226 -37.87 0.51 28.74
CA THR A 226 -37.49 1.44 29.83
C THR A 226 -35.99 1.61 30.00
N LYS A 227 -35.19 0.70 29.43
CA LYS A 227 -33.74 0.61 29.64
C LYS A 227 -33.35 0.29 31.08
N PHE A 228 -34.29 -0.20 31.89
CA PHE A 228 -34.00 -0.68 33.23
C PHE A 228 -33.07 -1.90 33.17
N VAL A 229 -32.08 -1.96 34.07
CA VAL A 229 -31.00 -2.96 34.04
C VAL A 229 -31.02 -3.80 35.31
N PHE A 230 -31.10 -5.12 35.15
CA PHE A 230 -30.89 -6.09 36.21
C PHE A 230 -29.49 -6.70 36.09
N LEU A 231 -28.76 -6.74 37.21
CA LEU A 231 -27.39 -7.26 37.26
C LEU A 231 -27.28 -8.34 38.33
N LYS A 232 -26.64 -9.47 37.98
CA LYS A 232 -26.27 -10.51 38.95
C LYS A 232 -24.84 -10.98 38.73
N ALA A 233 -24.03 -10.89 39.78
CA ALA A 233 -22.68 -11.43 39.76
C ALA A 233 -22.69 -12.95 39.92
N VAL A 234 -22.04 -13.65 39.00
CA VAL A 234 -21.99 -15.12 38.95
C VAL A 234 -20.57 -15.63 38.74
N THR A 235 -20.34 -16.88 39.14
CA THR A 235 -19.05 -17.56 39.03
C THR A 235 -18.82 -18.18 37.64
N SER A 236 -19.87 -18.39 36.86
CA SER A 236 -19.81 -19.01 35.52
C SER A 236 -20.96 -18.54 34.63
N THR A 237 -20.78 -18.61 33.31
CA THR A 237 -21.79 -18.34 32.27
C THR A 237 -22.71 -19.55 31.99
N LYS A 238 -22.83 -20.47 32.95
CA LYS A 238 -23.69 -21.65 32.82
C LYS A 238 -25.17 -21.24 32.89
N THR A 239 -26.04 -22.11 32.36
CA THR A 239 -27.49 -21.90 32.30
C THR A 239 -28.13 -21.75 33.69
N GLN A 240 -27.69 -22.54 34.69
CA GLN A 240 -28.35 -22.60 35.99
C GLN A 240 -28.40 -21.23 36.72
N PRO A 241 -27.28 -20.48 36.88
CA PRO A 241 -27.32 -19.13 37.44
C PRO A 241 -28.23 -18.15 36.70
N LEU A 242 -28.34 -18.28 35.38
CA LEU A 242 -29.21 -17.46 34.53
C LEU A 242 -30.68 -17.75 34.79
N VAL A 243 -31.08 -19.03 34.75
CA VAL A 243 -32.48 -19.44 35.03
C VAL A 243 -32.91 -18.96 36.41
N THR A 244 -32.10 -19.23 37.44
CA THR A 244 -32.41 -18.77 38.81
C THR A 244 -32.47 -17.24 38.94
N PHE A 245 -31.83 -16.48 38.05
CA PHE A 245 -31.98 -15.03 38.04
C PHE A 245 -33.25 -14.58 37.33
N LEU A 246 -33.53 -15.18 36.17
CA LEU A 246 -34.75 -14.93 35.40
C LEU A 246 -35.99 -15.27 36.23
N ASP A 247 -36.02 -16.41 36.91
CA ASP A 247 -37.12 -16.81 37.79
C ASP A 247 -37.38 -15.74 38.86
N SER A 248 -36.33 -15.24 39.52
CA SER A 248 -36.49 -14.18 40.54
C SER A 248 -37.01 -12.86 39.96
N ILE A 249 -36.70 -12.55 38.70
CA ILE A 249 -37.23 -11.35 38.05
C ILE A 249 -38.70 -11.61 37.67
N ILE A 250 -39.01 -12.77 37.11
CA ILE A 250 -40.37 -13.14 36.71
C ILE A 250 -41.32 -13.17 37.92
N GLU A 251 -40.86 -13.65 39.07
CA GLU A 251 -41.63 -13.62 40.32
C GLU A 251 -42.00 -12.19 40.75
N ASN A 252 -41.17 -11.19 40.46
CA ASN A 252 -41.38 -9.80 40.87
C ASN A 252 -42.13 -8.97 39.82
N PHE A 253 -41.94 -9.25 38.53
CA PHE A 253 -42.40 -8.41 37.42
C PHE A 253 -43.40 -9.12 36.47
N GLY A 254 -43.64 -10.41 36.67
CA GLY A 254 -44.44 -11.23 35.76
C GLY A 254 -43.62 -11.84 34.62
N VAL A 255 -44.28 -12.56 33.73
CA VAL A 255 -43.63 -13.09 32.52
C VAL A 255 -43.55 -11.98 31.48
N PRO A 256 -42.35 -11.69 30.93
CA PRO A 256 -42.19 -10.72 29.84
C PRO A 256 -42.88 -11.20 28.55
#